data_AF-A0AAJ0D691-F1
#
_entry.id   AF-A0AAJ0D691-F1
#
_cell.length_a   1.000
_cell.length_b   1.000
_cell.length_c   1.000
_cell.angle_alpha   90.00
_cell.angle_beta   90.00
_cell.angle_gamma   90.00
#
_symmetry.space_group_name_H-M   'P 1'
#
loop_
_entity.id
_entity.type
_entity.pdbx_description
1 polymer ?
#
loop_
_entity_poly.entity_id
_entity_poly.type
_entity_poly.pdbx_seq_one_letter_code
_entity_poly.pdbx_strand_id
1 'polypeptide(L)'
;MLLASVGSAYDLKLSTLVAVHAIWVQAASYLDSRALYRTTSPKASRGRSVVLLLKAQRQDLYQRLQQSQSVASHLHNLSAEISITVDFLSQALCASPTDIQAVAGRFGDDESRAVLPFIQEWFLGEDHRYSIWHAGQVLRAPQKVEADGLYRFYSVLVYHAFMTLSISSVMAKLLNRIIDLGSTRMIILNGPRTSELDDYLLTGLATPALQFKNHSEPISKPYVIPTIMRNIFEDNHT
;
A
#
# COMPACT_ATOMS: atom_id res chain seq x y z
N MET A 1 -3.82 -15.03 17.22
CA MET A 1 -4.12 -15.87 18.40
C MET A 1 -4.66 -15.07 19.59
N LEU A 2 -4.30 -13.79 19.79
CA LEU A 2 -4.80 -12.97 20.92
C LEU A 2 -6.26 -12.51 20.81
N LEU A 3 -6.81 -12.32 19.61
CA LEU A 3 -8.19 -11.81 19.43
C LEU A 3 -9.28 -12.87 19.69
N ALA A 4 -8.95 -14.16 19.57
CA ALA A 4 -9.91 -15.25 19.78
C ALA A 4 -10.13 -15.59 21.27
N SER A 5 -9.27 -15.09 22.17
CA SER A 5 -9.33 -15.35 23.61
C SER A 5 -9.96 -14.23 24.42
N VAL A 6 -10.45 -13.16 23.77
CA VAL A 6 -11.05 -12.01 24.45
C VAL A 6 -12.57 -12.22 24.47
N GLY A 7 -13.14 -12.46 25.65
CA GLY A 7 -14.55 -12.77 25.84
C GLY A 7 -15.52 -11.63 25.48
N SER A 8 -16.83 -11.91 25.56
CA SER A 8 -17.95 -11.02 25.18
C SER A 8 -18.04 -9.66 25.90
N ALA A 9 -17.11 -9.37 26.82
CA ALA A 9 -17.07 -8.14 27.61
C ALA A 9 -16.27 -7.00 26.94
N TYR A 10 -15.52 -7.28 25.86
CA TYR A 10 -14.66 -6.29 25.22
C TYR A 10 -15.12 -5.94 23.82
N ASP A 11 -14.98 -4.67 23.45
CA ASP A 11 -15.20 -4.19 22.09
C ASP A 11 -14.16 -4.84 21.14
N LEU A 12 -14.66 -5.78 20.34
CA LEU A 12 -13.86 -6.54 19.39
C LEU A 12 -13.30 -5.65 18.27
N LYS A 13 -14.04 -4.61 17.85
CA LYS A 13 -13.58 -3.61 16.87
C LYS A 13 -12.38 -2.88 17.41
N LEU A 14 -12.50 -2.35 18.63
CA LEU A 14 -11.42 -1.63 19.31
C LEU A 14 -10.20 -2.53 19.51
N SER A 15 -10.41 -3.76 19.99
CA SER A 15 -9.32 -4.73 20.23
C SER A 15 -8.56 -5.06 18.94
N THR A 16 -9.27 -5.21 17.82
CA THR A 16 -8.65 -5.45 16.52
C THR A 16 -7.86 -4.24 16.04
N LEU A 17 -8.42 -3.03 16.16
CA LEU A 17 -7.71 -1.79 15.82
C LEU A 17 -6.43 -1.64 16.65
N VAL A 18 -6.48 -1.87 17.96
CA VAL A 18 -5.31 -1.83 18.84
C VAL A 18 -4.26 -2.85 18.38
N ALA A 19 -4.65 -4.07 18.04
CA ALA A 19 -3.73 -5.09 17.54
C ALA A 19 -3.05 -4.68 16.23
N VAL A 20 -3.80 -4.13 15.27
CA VAL A 20 -3.27 -3.63 14.00
C VAL A 20 -2.34 -2.43 14.20
N HIS A 21 -2.70 -1.49 15.08
CA HIS A 21 -1.83 -0.36 15.43
C HIS A 21 -0.57 -0.78 16.20
N ALA A 22 -0.60 -1.87 16.97
CA ALA A 22 0.61 -2.42 17.58
C ALA A 22 1.58 -2.99 16.53
N ILE A 23 1.06 -3.52 15.42
CA ILE A 23 1.89 -3.94 14.27
C ILE A 23 2.55 -2.73 13.60
N TRP A 24 1.89 -1.56 13.59
CA TRP A 24 2.46 -0.33 13.03
C TRP A 24 3.82 0.05 13.63
N VAL A 25 3.97 -0.06 14.96
CA VAL A 25 5.25 0.24 15.63
C VAL A 25 6.37 -0.67 15.11
N GLN A 26 6.06 -1.95 14.85
CA GLN A 26 7.03 -2.90 14.31
C GLN A 26 7.31 -2.66 12.82
N ALA A 27 6.30 -2.25 12.06
CA ALA A 27 6.46 -1.83 10.67
C ALA A 27 7.35 -0.57 10.56
N ALA A 28 7.20 0.40 11.45
CA ALA A 28 8.08 1.58 11.52
C ALA A 28 9.54 1.18 11.79
N SER A 29 9.79 0.32 12.78
CA SER A 29 11.14 -0.19 13.07
C SER A 29 11.74 -0.97 11.89
N TYR A 30 10.92 -1.74 11.17
CA TYR A 30 11.34 -2.41 9.92
C TYR A 30 11.74 -1.38 8.84
N LEU A 31 10.95 -0.32 8.66
CA LEU A 31 11.23 0.74 7.69
C LEU A 31 12.54 1.47 8.01
N ASP A 32 12.76 1.80 9.28
CA ASP A 32 14.01 2.43 9.74
C ASP A 32 15.22 1.51 9.50
N SER A 33 15.08 0.23 9.85
CA SER A 33 16.13 -0.77 9.62
C SER A 33 16.45 -0.94 8.13
N ARG A 34 15.42 -0.92 7.27
CA ARG A 34 15.57 -0.97 5.81
C ARG A 34 16.27 0.28 5.28
N ALA A 35 15.94 1.46 5.78
CA ALA A 35 16.58 2.72 5.39
C ALA A 35 18.06 2.75 5.80
N LEU A 36 18.38 2.39 7.05
CA LEU A 36 19.76 2.30 7.55
C LEU A 36 20.60 1.30 6.77
N TYR A 37 20.01 0.15 6.41
CA TYR A 37 20.71 -0.86 5.60
C TYR A 37 21.10 -0.32 4.22
N ARG A 38 20.22 0.47 3.59
CA ARG A 38 20.50 1.10 2.28
C ARG A 38 21.65 2.10 2.34
N THR A 39 21.74 2.91 3.41
CA THR A 39 22.78 3.95 3.54
C THR A 39 24.14 3.41 3.96
N THR A 40 24.17 2.30 4.72
CA THR A 40 25.39 1.86 5.40
C THR A 40 26.24 0.90 4.56
N SER A 41 25.68 0.26 3.51
CA SER A 41 26.22 -0.92 2.79
C SER A 41 27.75 -1.09 2.77
N PRO A 42 28.33 -1.91 3.67
CA PRO A 42 29.72 -2.31 3.62
C PRO A 42 29.89 -3.84 3.49
N LYS A 43 30.63 -4.28 2.46
CA LYS A 43 31.28 -5.61 2.32
C LYS A 43 30.36 -6.85 2.41
N ALA A 44 29.89 -7.25 1.22
CA ALA A 44 29.41 -8.55 0.69
C ALA A 44 28.97 -9.75 1.58
N SER A 45 29.45 -9.98 2.80
CA SER A 45 29.09 -11.16 3.61
C SER A 45 28.06 -10.89 4.70
N ARG A 46 28.18 -9.80 5.48
CA ARG A 46 27.18 -9.42 6.50
C ARG A 46 25.87 -8.94 5.88
N GLY A 47 25.93 -8.37 4.67
CA GLY A 47 24.73 -7.86 3.98
C GLY A 47 23.70 -8.93 3.65
N ARG A 48 24.12 -10.16 3.30
CA ARG A 48 23.19 -11.24 2.93
C ARG A 48 22.32 -11.69 4.10
N SER A 49 22.88 -11.80 5.30
CA SER A 49 22.14 -12.20 6.51
C SER A 49 21.11 -11.14 6.91
N VAL A 50 21.47 -9.85 6.83
CA VAL A 50 20.56 -8.74 7.14
C VAL A 50 19.41 -8.65 6.13
N VAL A 51 19.68 -8.83 4.83
CA VAL A 51 18.63 -8.86 3.80
C VAL A 51 17.63 -10.00 4.05
N LEU A 52 18.11 -11.20 4.40
CA LEU A 52 17.23 -12.32 4.72
C LEU A 52 16.38 -12.04 5.97
N LEU A 53 16.98 -11.44 7.01
CA LEU A 53 16.26 -11.05 8.22
C LEU A 53 15.17 -10.01 7.93
N LEU A 54 15.49 -8.97 7.14
CA LEU A 54 14.51 -7.94 6.75
C LEU A 54 13.37 -8.54 5.92
N LYS A 55 13.66 -9.48 5.01
CA LYS A 55 12.64 -10.19 4.24
C LYS A 55 11.74 -11.05 5.15
N ALA A 56 12.33 -11.78 6.09
CA ALA A 56 11.58 -12.59 7.06
C ALA A 56 10.70 -11.72 7.97
N GLN A 57 11.23 -10.61 8.48
CA GLN A 57 10.47 -9.66 9.29
C GLN A 57 9.32 -9.04 8.50
N ARG A 58 9.54 -8.62 7.25
CA ARG A 58 8.47 -8.12 6.36
C ARG A 58 7.37 -9.17 6.20
N GLN A 59 7.75 -10.42 5.93
CA GLN A 59 6.80 -11.51 5.72
C GLN A 59 5.98 -11.83 6.97
N ASP A 60 6.61 -11.84 8.15
CA ASP A 60 5.91 -12.03 9.44
C ASP A 60 4.88 -10.91 9.67
N LEU A 61 5.31 -9.66 9.53
CA LEU A 61 4.43 -8.49 9.71
C LEU A 61 3.26 -8.54 8.73
N TYR A 62 3.52 -8.86 7.46
CA TYR A 62 2.51 -9.02 6.44
C TYR A 62 1.49 -10.12 6.80
N GLN A 63 1.96 -11.30 7.19
CA GLN A 63 1.08 -12.41 7.59
C GLN A 63 0.20 -12.05 8.79
N ARG A 64 0.74 -11.34 9.78
CA ARG A 64 -0.01 -10.91 10.97
C ARG A 64 -1.08 -9.87 10.64
N LEU A 65 -0.82 -8.98 9.67
CA LEU A 65 -1.83 -8.05 9.16
C LEU A 65 -2.98 -8.79 8.47
N GLN A 66 -2.66 -9.71 7.55
CA GLN A 66 -3.65 -10.51 6.84
C GLN A 66 -4.45 -11.41 7.80
N GLN A 67 -3.79 -11.99 8.80
CA GLN A 67 -4.46 -12.77 9.84
C GLN A 67 -5.42 -11.90 10.67
N SER A 68 -5.03 -10.67 11.01
CA SER A 68 -5.89 -9.75 11.77
C SER A 68 -7.16 -9.41 10.99
N GLN A 69 -7.03 -9.14 9.68
CA GLN A 69 -8.16 -8.88 8.79
C GLN A 69 -9.07 -10.12 8.62
N SER A 70 -8.48 -11.31 8.44
CA SER A 70 -9.21 -12.58 8.37
C SER A 70 -10.00 -12.85 9.65
N VAL A 71 -9.39 -12.72 10.83
CA VAL A 71 -10.08 -12.90 12.12
C VAL A 71 -11.21 -11.90 12.30
N ALA A 72 -10.98 -10.61 11.98
CA ALA A 72 -12.02 -9.59 12.04
C ALA A 72 -13.21 -9.94 11.12
N SER A 73 -12.92 -10.47 9.93
CA SER A 73 -13.95 -10.88 8.96
C SER A 73 -14.77 -12.06 9.47
N HIS A 74 -14.11 -13.10 10.00
CA HIS A 74 -14.77 -14.28 10.57
C HIS A 74 -15.67 -13.95 11.76
N LEU A 75 -15.30 -12.93 12.53
CA LEU A 75 -16.07 -12.47 13.68
C LEU A 75 -17.09 -11.38 13.31
N HIS A 76 -17.37 -11.15 12.03
CA HIS A 76 -18.29 -10.11 11.53
C HIS A 76 -17.99 -8.70 12.05
N ASN A 77 -16.71 -8.41 12.28
CA ASN A 77 -16.20 -7.20 12.91
C ASN A 77 -15.24 -6.42 11.98
N LEU A 78 -15.13 -6.83 10.72
CA LEU A 78 -14.30 -6.11 9.75
C LEU A 78 -14.97 -4.78 9.38
N SER A 79 -14.54 -3.73 10.06
CA SER A 79 -14.88 -2.34 9.76
C SER A 79 -13.99 -1.75 8.67
N ALA A 80 -14.44 -0.67 8.04
CA ALA A 80 -13.66 0.03 7.02
C ALA A 80 -12.35 0.59 7.59
N GLU A 81 -12.37 1.05 8.83
CA GLU A 81 -11.20 1.52 9.57
C GLU A 81 -10.13 0.43 9.70
N ILE A 82 -10.53 -0.79 10.04
CA ILE A 82 -9.62 -1.94 10.13
C ILE A 82 -9.07 -2.26 8.75
N SER A 83 -9.91 -2.29 7.70
CA SER A 83 -9.44 -2.57 6.34
C SER A 83 -8.44 -1.54 5.87
N ILE A 84 -8.78 -0.24 5.93
CA ILE A 84 -7.90 0.86 5.50
C ILE A 84 -6.56 0.79 6.23
N THR A 85 -6.57 0.54 7.55
CA THR A 85 -5.34 0.49 8.34
C THR A 85 -4.47 -0.71 7.95
N VAL A 86 -5.08 -1.89 7.75
CA VAL A 86 -4.36 -3.10 7.31
C VAL A 86 -3.80 -2.94 5.90
N ASP A 87 -4.59 -2.41 4.97
CA ASP A 87 -4.19 -2.21 3.58
C ASP A 87 -3.08 -1.16 3.49
N PHE A 88 -3.19 -0.04 4.22
CA PHE A 88 -2.13 0.97 4.29
C PHE A 88 -0.83 0.43 4.91
N LEU A 89 -0.92 -0.35 6.00
CA LEU A 89 0.24 -0.98 6.61
C LEU A 89 0.92 -1.95 5.64
N SER A 90 0.13 -2.75 4.94
CA SER A 90 0.61 -3.68 3.92
C SER A 90 1.27 -2.94 2.75
N GLN A 91 0.70 -1.82 2.30
CA GLN A 91 1.33 -0.91 1.35
C GLN A 91 2.68 -0.40 1.87
N ALA A 92 2.73 0.09 3.11
CA ALA A 92 3.93 0.67 3.71
C ALA A 92 5.08 -0.33 3.83
N LEU A 93 4.79 -1.61 4.10
CA LEU A 93 5.79 -2.68 4.13
C LEU A 93 6.49 -2.88 2.77
N CYS A 94 5.76 -2.65 1.67
CA CYS A 94 6.26 -2.76 0.31
C CYS A 94 6.87 -1.45 -0.21
N ALA A 95 6.24 -0.30 0.04
CA ALA A 95 6.69 1.02 -0.39
C ALA A 95 6.85 1.96 0.81
N SER A 96 8.08 2.42 1.08
CA SER A 96 8.35 3.37 2.16
C SER A 96 7.54 4.66 1.96
N PRO A 97 6.63 5.02 2.88
CA PRO A 97 5.89 6.28 2.76
C PRO A 97 6.83 7.49 2.70
N THR A 98 7.95 7.44 3.42
CA THR A 98 8.99 8.48 3.43
C THR A 98 9.65 8.61 2.07
N ASP A 99 10.04 7.50 1.43
CA ASP A 99 10.72 7.53 0.13
C ASP A 99 9.80 8.04 -0.98
N ILE A 100 8.53 7.62 -0.93
CA ILE A 100 7.49 8.07 -1.87
C ILE A 100 7.26 9.58 -1.74
N GLN A 101 7.31 10.13 -0.52
CA GLN A 101 7.21 11.56 -0.28
C GLN A 101 8.48 12.31 -0.70
N ALA A 102 9.65 11.72 -0.43
CA ALA A 102 10.95 12.25 -0.80
C ALA A 102 11.08 12.45 -2.31
N VAL A 103 10.75 11.43 -3.11
CA VAL A 103 10.80 11.49 -4.58
C VAL A 103 9.75 12.44 -5.16
N ALA A 104 8.69 12.73 -4.41
CA ALA A 104 7.71 13.76 -4.75
C ALA A 104 8.19 15.19 -4.40
N GLY A 105 9.40 15.34 -3.85
CA GLY A 105 10.01 16.63 -3.52
C GLY A 105 9.69 17.16 -2.12
N ARG A 106 9.02 16.39 -1.23
CA ARG A 106 8.64 16.88 0.11
C ARG A 106 9.82 17.36 0.96
N PHE A 107 10.98 16.74 0.80
CA PHE A 107 12.17 17.02 1.59
C PHE A 107 13.24 17.79 0.78
N GLY A 108 12.85 18.40 -0.33
CA GLY A 108 13.75 19.15 -1.22
C GLY A 108 14.38 18.29 -2.32
N ASP A 109 15.03 18.97 -3.26
CA ASP A 109 15.55 18.37 -4.49
C ASP A 109 16.70 17.38 -4.26
N ASP A 110 17.56 17.64 -3.27
CA ASP A 110 18.68 16.76 -2.95
C ASP A 110 18.19 15.40 -2.46
N GLU A 111 17.22 15.38 -1.55
CA GLU A 111 16.63 14.14 -1.04
C GLU A 111 15.84 13.42 -2.14
N SER A 112 15.12 14.17 -2.98
CA SER A 112 14.41 13.62 -4.14
C SER A 112 15.38 12.92 -5.11
N ARG A 113 16.56 13.50 -5.37
CA ARG A 113 17.59 12.87 -6.20
C ARG A 113 18.22 11.67 -5.51
N ALA A 114 18.50 11.77 -4.22
CA ALA A 114 19.13 10.71 -3.44
C ALA A 114 18.28 9.43 -3.42
N VAL A 115 16.96 9.56 -3.33
CA VAL A 115 16.05 8.41 -3.25
C VAL A 115 15.67 7.81 -4.61
N LEU A 116 15.85 8.56 -5.71
CA LEU A 116 15.40 8.17 -7.05
C LEU A 116 15.87 6.77 -7.50
N PRO A 117 17.15 6.36 -7.31
CA PRO A 117 17.58 5.01 -7.69
C PRO A 117 16.79 3.90 -6.97
N PHE A 118 16.45 4.11 -5.69
CA PHE A 118 15.66 3.13 -4.93
C PHE A 118 14.20 3.08 -5.39
N ILE A 119 13.64 4.20 -5.83
CA ILE A 119 12.29 4.23 -6.41
C ILE A 119 12.27 3.53 -7.77
N GLN A 120 13.31 3.67 -8.59
CA GLN A 120 13.43 2.93 -9.84
C GLN A 120 13.54 1.41 -9.59
N GLU A 121 14.36 0.99 -8.63
CA GLU A 121 14.45 -0.42 -8.21
C GLU A 121 13.11 -0.94 -7.70
N TRP A 122 12.44 -0.20 -6.82
CA TRP A 122 11.10 -0.54 -6.32
C TRP A 122 10.11 -0.73 -7.46
N PHE A 123 10.04 0.20 -8.40
CA PHE A 123 9.11 0.17 -9.53
C PHE A 123 9.27 -1.08 -10.40
N LEU A 124 10.50 -1.56 -10.57
CA LEU A 124 10.80 -2.78 -11.34
C LEU A 124 10.56 -4.08 -10.53
N GLY A 125 10.41 -3.98 -9.21
CA GLY A 125 10.28 -5.11 -8.30
C GLY A 125 8.84 -5.58 -8.04
N GLU A 126 8.70 -6.68 -7.31
CA GLU A 126 7.40 -7.18 -6.83
C GLU A 126 6.74 -6.21 -5.82
N ASP A 127 7.55 -5.55 -4.99
CA ASP A 127 7.05 -4.64 -3.95
C ASP A 127 6.25 -3.48 -4.54
N HIS A 128 6.58 -3.03 -5.76
CA HIS A 128 5.74 -2.08 -6.49
C HIS A 128 4.33 -2.60 -6.70
N ARG A 129 4.19 -3.79 -7.29
CA ARG A 129 2.88 -4.38 -7.63
C ARG A 129 2.03 -4.60 -6.40
N TYR A 130 2.61 -5.14 -5.32
CA TYR A 130 1.91 -5.30 -4.05
C TYR A 130 1.52 -3.96 -3.44
N SER A 131 2.40 -2.96 -3.46
CA SER A 131 2.10 -1.65 -2.88
C SER A 131 0.99 -0.89 -3.62
N ILE A 132 0.94 -0.95 -4.96
CA ILE A 132 -0.13 -0.29 -5.73
C ILE A 132 -1.45 -1.04 -5.61
N TRP A 133 -1.44 -2.37 -5.42
CA TRP A 133 -2.65 -3.12 -5.12
C TRP A 133 -3.21 -2.71 -3.76
N HIS A 134 -2.39 -2.73 -2.70
CA HIS A 134 -2.82 -2.28 -1.37
C HIS A 134 -3.29 -0.83 -1.37
N ALA A 135 -2.62 0.06 -2.12
CA ALA A 135 -3.09 1.42 -2.32
C ALA A 135 -4.49 1.47 -2.98
N GLY A 136 -4.75 0.60 -3.97
CA GLY A 136 -6.09 0.43 -4.55
C GLY A 136 -7.15 0.02 -3.52
N GLN A 137 -6.80 -0.87 -2.58
CA GLN A 137 -7.71 -1.30 -1.51
C GLN A 137 -7.98 -0.17 -0.50
N VAL A 138 -6.96 0.63 -0.17
CA VAL A 138 -7.12 1.86 0.63
C VAL A 138 -8.08 2.84 -0.05
N LEU A 139 -8.07 2.96 -1.39
CA LEU A 139 -9.03 3.80 -2.13
C LEU A 139 -10.43 3.17 -2.24
N ARG A 140 -10.56 1.85 -2.09
CA ARG A 140 -11.82 1.11 -2.18
C ARG A 140 -12.63 1.19 -0.90
N ALA A 141 -11.99 1.03 0.25
CA ALA A 141 -12.68 0.98 1.55
C ALA A 141 -13.52 2.23 1.89
N PRO A 142 -13.10 3.46 1.54
CA PRO A 142 -13.89 4.67 1.76
C PRO A 142 -15.28 4.65 1.12
N GLN A 143 -15.42 4.00 -0.04
CA GLN A 143 -16.68 3.90 -0.79
C GLN A 143 -17.73 3.01 -0.11
N LYS A 144 -17.36 2.36 1.01
CA LYS A 144 -18.24 1.44 1.77
C LYS A 144 -18.59 1.99 3.15
N VAL A 145 -18.19 3.22 3.46
CA VAL A 145 -18.43 3.87 4.76
C VAL A 145 -19.67 4.75 4.64
N GLU A 146 -20.44 4.86 5.73
CA GLU A 146 -21.46 5.90 5.86
C GLU A 146 -20.80 7.29 5.78
N ALA A 147 -21.56 8.30 5.35
CA ALA A 147 -21.09 9.69 5.28
C ALA A 147 -20.44 10.13 6.61
N ASP A 148 -19.43 11.00 6.54
CA ASP A 148 -18.60 11.47 7.66
C ASP A 148 -17.67 10.43 8.33
N GLY A 149 -17.63 9.18 7.87
CA GLY A 149 -16.77 8.14 8.45
C GLY A 149 -15.27 8.25 8.14
N LEU A 150 -14.86 9.03 7.13
CA LEU A 150 -13.43 9.29 6.80
C LEU A 150 -12.81 10.50 7.49
N TYR A 151 -13.22 10.82 8.72
CA TYR A 151 -12.57 11.92 9.44
C TYR A 151 -11.18 11.53 9.99
N ARG A 152 -10.28 12.52 10.08
CA ARG A 152 -8.97 12.47 10.77
C ARG A 152 -7.88 11.63 10.07
N PHE A 153 -7.50 10.50 10.66
CA PHE A 153 -6.30 9.75 10.33
C PHE A 153 -6.44 9.01 8.99
N TYR A 154 -7.64 8.55 8.65
CA TYR A 154 -7.89 7.80 7.42
C TYR A 154 -7.69 8.63 6.15
N SER A 155 -7.96 9.94 6.20
CA SER A 155 -7.66 10.87 5.10
C SER A 155 -6.16 10.89 4.77
N VAL A 156 -5.31 10.80 5.80
CA VAL A 156 -3.85 10.73 5.65
C VAL A 156 -3.44 9.41 4.98
N LEU A 157 -4.10 8.30 5.32
CA LEU A 157 -3.83 7.00 4.70
C LEU A 157 -4.23 6.98 3.22
N VAL A 158 -5.40 7.55 2.90
CA VAL A 158 -5.87 7.75 1.51
C VAL A 158 -4.90 8.63 0.74
N TYR A 159 -4.40 9.71 1.33
CA TYR A 159 -3.37 10.56 0.72
C TYR A 159 -2.09 9.76 0.40
N HIS A 160 -1.62 8.90 1.31
CA HIS A 160 -0.44 8.08 1.02
C HIS A 160 -0.68 7.04 -0.08
N ALA A 161 -1.85 6.42 -0.13
CA ALA A 161 -2.24 5.54 -1.24
C ALA A 161 -2.24 6.29 -2.58
N PHE A 162 -2.82 7.49 -2.60
CA PHE A 162 -2.78 8.39 -3.75
C PHE A 162 -1.34 8.69 -4.21
N MET A 163 -0.44 9.02 -3.27
CA MET A 163 0.95 9.32 -3.59
C MET A 163 1.67 8.13 -4.22
N THR A 164 1.51 6.93 -3.66
CA THR A 164 2.12 5.71 -4.21
C THR A 164 1.64 5.41 -5.63
N LEU A 165 0.34 5.54 -5.89
CA LEU A 165 -0.23 5.36 -7.23
C LEU A 165 0.27 6.43 -8.21
N SER A 166 0.38 7.68 -7.75
CA SER A 166 0.86 8.80 -8.57
C SER A 166 2.33 8.64 -8.97
N ILE A 167 3.19 8.26 -8.02
CA ILE A 167 4.61 7.96 -8.31
C ILE A 167 4.73 6.76 -9.26
N SER A 168 3.92 5.71 -9.08
CA SER A 168 3.84 4.59 -10.03
C SER A 168 3.48 5.07 -11.45
N SER A 169 2.45 5.91 -11.59
CA SER A 169 2.04 6.47 -12.89
C SER A 169 3.14 7.29 -13.56
N VAL A 170 3.84 8.12 -12.77
CA VAL A 170 4.99 8.91 -13.25
C VAL A 170 6.13 8.00 -13.68
N MET A 171 6.52 7.03 -12.87
CA MET A 171 7.59 6.07 -13.21
C MET A 171 7.24 5.24 -14.45
N ALA A 172 6.00 4.79 -14.57
CA ALA A 172 5.51 4.10 -15.77
C ALA A 172 5.67 4.97 -17.01
N LYS A 173 5.36 6.28 -16.96
CA LYS A 173 5.58 7.18 -18.11
C LYS A 173 7.06 7.41 -18.40
N LEU A 174 7.87 7.56 -17.36
CA LEU A 174 9.31 7.78 -17.50
C LEU A 174 10.00 6.55 -18.12
N LEU A 175 9.60 5.34 -17.72
CA LEU A 175 10.17 4.08 -18.17
C LEU A 175 9.49 3.51 -19.43
N ASN A 176 8.22 3.80 -19.70
CA ASN A 176 7.58 3.42 -20.98
C ASN A 176 8.14 4.20 -22.18
N ARG A 177 8.74 5.38 -21.95
CA ARG A 177 9.58 6.04 -22.96
C ARG A 177 10.81 5.19 -23.35
N ILE A 178 11.13 4.17 -22.54
CA ILE A 178 12.31 3.30 -22.67
C ILE A 178 11.88 1.86 -23.03
N ILE A 179 10.71 1.38 -22.58
CA ILE A 179 10.24 -0.01 -22.75
C ILE A 179 8.73 0.00 -23.09
N ASP A 180 8.37 -0.40 -24.31
CA ASP A 180 6.97 -0.47 -24.75
C ASP A 180 6.28 -1.76 -24.25
N LEU A 181 5.68 -1.71 -23.06
CA LEU A 181 4.93 -2.82 -22.47
C LEU A 181 3.43 -2.72 -22.84
N GLY A 182 3.14 -2.90 -24.12
CA GLY A 182 1.80 -2.91 -24.71
C GLY A 182 0.96 -4.11 -24.29
N SER A 183 0.56 -4.19 -23.01
CA SER A 183 -0.45 -5.15 -22.55
C SER A 183 -1.85 -4.53 -22.62
N THR A 184 -2.73 -5.13 -23.42
CA THR A 184 -4.15 -4.74 -23.54
C THR A 184 -4.99 -5.19 -22.34
N ARG A 185 -4.47 -6.13 -21.53
CA ARG A 185 -5.18 -6.68 -20.38
C ARG A 185 -5.08 -5.73 -19.18
N MET A 186 -6.21 -5.17 -18.77
CA MET A 186 -6.27 -4.31 -17.58
C MET A 186 -6.52 -5.13 -16.32
N ILE A 187 -5.89 -4.73 -15.21
CA ILE A 187 -6.16 -5.27 -13.87
C ILE A 187 -6.69 -4.18 -12.93
N ILE A 188 -7.82 -4.43 -12.29
CA ILE A 188 -8.49 -3.45 -11.43
C ILE A 188 -7.92 -3.51 -10.01
N LEU A 189 -7.17 -2.49 -9.60
CA LEU A 189 -6.47 -2.47 -8.31
C LEU A 189 -7.38 -2.24 -7.11
N ASN A 190 -8.47 -1.49 -7.29
CA ASN A 190 -9.47 -1.21 -6.25
C ASN A 190 -10.68 -2.16 -6.32
N GLY A 191 -10.49 -3.34 -6.92
CA GLY A 191 -11.48 -4.40 -7.03
C GLY A 191 -11.38 -5.45 -5.92
N PRO A 192 -12.23 -6.51 -5.95
CA PRO A 192 -11.98 -7.72 -5.17
C PRO A 192 -10.71 -8.43 -5.65
N ARG A 193 -10.12 -9.26 -4.78
CA ARG A 193 -9.01 -10.14 -5.15
C ARG A 193 -9.52 -11.25 -6.08
N THR A 194 -8.85 -11.45 -7.20
CA THR A 194 -9.19 -12.48 -8.20
C THR A 194 -7.95 -13.28 -8.60
N SER A 195 -8.14 -14.40 -9.30
CA SER A 195 -7.03 -15.20 -9.85
C SER A 195 -6.15 -14.39 -10.81
N GLU A 196 -6.75 -13.48 -11.58
CA GLU A 196 -6.03 -12.61 -12.52
C GLU A 196 -5.18 -11.58 -11.79
N LEU A 197 -5.64 -11.10 -10.64
CA LEU A 197 -4.85 -10.21 -9.80
C LEU A 197 -3.65 -10.93 -9.20
N ASP A 198 -3.84 -12.17 -8.73
CA ASP A 198 -2.75 -12.97 -8.18
C ASP A 198 -1.68 -13.27 -9.26
N ASP A 199 -2.11 -13.60 -10.48
CA ASP A 199 -1.24 -13.76 -11.64
C ASP A 199 -0.46 -12.47 -11.95
N TYR A 200 -1.14 -11.31 -11.92
CA TYR A 200 -0.48 -10.01 -12.09
C TYR A 200 0.54 -9.71 -10.99
N LEU A 201 0.21 -9.96 -9.72
CA LEU A 201 1.13 -9.71 -8.60
C LEU A 201 2.40 -10.56 -8.73
N LEU A 202 2.29 -11.78 -9.25
CA LEU A 202 3.43 -12.67 -9.50
C LEU A 202 4.23 -12.29 -10.74
N THR A 203 3.56 -12.05 -11.88
CA THR A 203 4.20 -11.93 -13.20
C THR A 203 4.47 -10.49 -13.63
N GLY A 204 3.69 -9.52 -13.13
CA GLY A 204 3.68 -8.14 -13.60
C GLY A 204 3.05 -7.93 -14.97
N LEU A 205 2.42 -8.95 -15.56
CA LEU A 205 1.90 -8.92 -16.93
C LEU A 205 0.44 -8.44 -16.99
N ALA A 206 0.21 -7.15 -16.71
CA ALA A 206 -1.06 -6.47 -16.96
C ALA A 206 -0.88 -4.94 -16.87
N THR A 207 -1.84 -4.20 -17.40
CA THR A 207 -1.94 -2.76 -17.23
C THR A 207 -2.75 -2.45 -15.96
N PRO A 208 -2.14 -1.92 -14.88
CA PRO A 208 -2.87 -1.55 -13.69
C PRO A 208 -3.86 -0.41 -13.97
N ALA A 209 -5.08 -0.60 -13.52
CA ALA A 209 -6.20 0.30 -13.73
C ALA A 209 -6.99 0.49 -12.43
N LEU A 210 -7.73 1.59 -12.36
CA LEU A 210 -8.69 1.85 -11.29
C LEU A 210 -10.08 1.91 -11.89
N GLN A 211 -11.04 1.33 -11.17
CA GLN A 211 -12.45 1.43 -11.47
C GLN A 211 -13.04 2.64 -10.74
N PHE A 212 -13.80 3.44 -11.47
CA PHE A 212 -14.52 4.59 -10.95
C PHE A 212 -15.91 4.67 -11.58
N LYS A 213 -16.95 4.64 -10.74
CA LYS A 213 -18.36 4.50 -11.18
C LYS A 213 -18.47 3.31 -12.16
N ASN A 214 -18.89 3.57 -13.39
CA ASN A 214 -19.08 2.53 -14.42
C ASN A 214 -17.90 2.42 -15.42
N HIS A 215 -16.77 3.07 -15.15
CA HIS A 215 -15.64 3.14 -16.08
C HIS A 215 -14.37 2.64 -15.40
N SER A 216 -13.50 1.99 -16.17
CA SER A 216 -12.20 1.52 -15.70
C SER A 216 -11.11 2.09 -16.58
N GLU A 217 -10.12 2.72 -15.96
CA GLU A 217 -9.10 3.47 -16.66
C GLU A 217 -7.70 3.15 -16.12
N PRO A 218 -6.68 3.02 -17.00
CA PRO A 218 -5.30 2.81 -16.57
C PRO A 218 -4.79 3.91 -15.65
N ILE A 219 -4.03 3.54 -14.60
CA ILE A 219 -3.42 4.53 -13.70
C ILE A 219 -2.37 5.41 -14.39
N SER A 220 -1.89 5.00 -15.58
CA SER A 220 -1.00 5.79 -16.42
C SER A 220 -1.66 7.07 -16.95
N LYS A 221 -2.99 7.16 -16.98
CA LYS A 221 -3.69 8.38 -17.36
C LYS A 221 -3.67 9.39 -16.20
N PRO A 222 -3.17 10.64 -16.43
CA PRO A 222 -2.85 11.58 -15.34
C PRO A 222 -4.07 12.05 -14.52
N TYR A 223 -5.28 12.00 -15.09
CA TYR A 223 -6.48 12.48 -14.42
C TYR A 223 -7.17 11.43 -13.55
N VAL A 224 -6.86 10.14 -13.72
CA VAL A 224 -7.61 9.04 -13.08
C VAL A 224 -7.47 9.09 -11.56
N ILE A 225 -6.22 9.14 -11.07
CA ILE A 225 -5.92 9.10 -9.64
C ILE A 225 -6.45 10.37 -8.92
N PRO A 226 -6.20 11.60 -9.42
CA PRO A 226 -6.78 12.81 -8.82
C PRO A 226 -8.32 12.82 -8.83
N THR A 227 -8.94 12.31 -9.90
CA THR A 227 -10.40 12.23 -9.99
C THR A 227 -10.94 11.33 -8.89
N ILE A 228 -10.41 10.11 -8.72
CA ILE A 228 -10.86 9.19 -7.67
C ILE A 228 -10.67 9.81 -6.29
N MET A 229 -9.51 10.41 -6.02
CA MET A 229 -9.24 11.05 -4.73
C MET A 229 -10.25 12.15 -4.43
N ARG A 230 -10.52 13.03 -5.40
CA ARG A 230 -11.52 14.11 -5.24
C ARG A 230 -12.90 13.54 -4.90
N ASN A 231 -13.38 12.54 -5.64
CA ASN A 231 -14.70 11.96 -5.36
C ASN A 231 -14.75 11.30 -3.98
N ILE A 232 -13.70 10.60 -3.55
CA ILE A 232 -13.64 10.01 -2.19
C ILE A 232 -13.84 11.08 -1.12
N PHE A 233 -13.28 12.28 -1.30
CA PHE A 233 -13.45 13.37 -0.34
C PHE A 233 -14.78 14.11 -0.50
N GLU A 234 -15.27 14.30 -1.73
CA GLU A 234 -16.58 14.91 -1.99
C GLU A 234 -17.72 14.06 -1.42
N ASP A 235 -17.72 12.75 -1.72
CA ASP A 235 -18.74 11.79 -1.26
C ASP A 235 -18.72 11.60 0.27
N ASN A 236 -17.60 11.92 0.95
CA ASN A 236 -17.52 11.81 2.41
C ASN A 236 -18.22 12.98 3.15
N HIS A 237 -18.51 14.09 2.47
CA HIS A 237 -19.10 15.30 3.07
C HIS A 237 -20.58 15.51 2.70
N THR A 238 -21.19 14.57 1.96
CA THR A 238 -22.58 14.59 1.50
C THR A 238 -23.37 13.44 2.08
#